data_AF-A0A973HP47-F1
#
_entry.id   AF-A0A973HP47-F1
#
_cell.length_a   1.000
_cell.length_b   1.000
_cell.length_c   1.000
_cell.angle_alpha   90.00
_cell.angle_beta   90.00
_cell.angle_gamma   90.00
#
_symmetry.space_group_name_H-M   'P 1'
#
loop_
_entity.id
_entity.type
_entity.pdbx_description
1 polymer ?
#
loop_
_entity_poly.entity_id
_entity_poly.type
_entity_poly.pdbx_seq_one_letter_code
_entity_poly.pdbx_strand_id
1 'polypeptide(L)'
;MKKSIFIFFICLSLFAIELRNGKKVLDGESSYDKRGVFIKSPSGGKHYKWNEIKINSLPVNIRNEQRHLVLNYLYKADHLYTSGRYQTAAPYYREAFRKSFFLTPLDKTLAVYKDISKKAKSYIYKDEKWLKYSSWMHARGFKYYHGKWRSADDYKAARQFVPIISASLKSSKPELYIKRLGILLEKYPESNFQKITIQLTQDLENFQ
;
A
#
# COMPACT_ATOMS: atom_id res chain seq x y z
N MET A 1 8.23 -63.78 14.34
CA MET A 1 7.67 -62.46 14.70
C MET A 1 7.83 -61.50 13.53
N LYS A 2 6.77 -61.22 12.77
CA LYS A 2 6.79 -60.29 11.63
C LYS A 2 6.66 -58.87 12.17
N LYS A 3 7.67 -58.01 11.92
CA LYS A 3 7.59 -56.57 12.24
C LYS A 3 6.74 -55.89 11.15
N SER A 4 5.52 -55.51 11.50
CA SER A 4 4.69 -54.65 10.65
C SER A 4 5.29 -53.25 10.63
N ILE A 5 5.77 -52.83 9.45
CA ILE A 5 6.17 -51.45 9.19
C ILE A 5 4.87 -50.67 8.95
N PHE A 6 4.46 -49.86 9.92
CA PHE A 6 3.41 -48.86 9.73
C PHE A 6 4.01 -47.70 8.92
N ILE A 7 3.71 -47.68 7.61
CA ILE A 7 3.98 -46.51 6.77
C ILE A 7 2.88 -45.49 7.08
N PHE A 8 3.21 -44.49 7.89
CA PHE A 8 2.39 -43.28 8.01
C PHE A 8 2.48 -42.51 6.69
N PHE A 9 1.43 -42.59 5.88
CA PHE A 9 1.22 -41.62 4.81
C PHE A 9 0.89 -40.26 5.44
N ILE A 10 1.91 -39.44 5.68
CA ILE A 10 1.68 -37.99 5.83
C ILE A 10 1.23 -37.52 4.46
N CYS A 11 -0.06 -37.24 4.34
CA CYS A 11 -0.61 -36.58 3.16
C CYS A 11 -0.04 -35.16 3.12
N LEU A 12 1.17 -34.99 2.57
CA LEU A 12 1.73 -33.69 2.21
C LEU A 12 0.86 -33.13 1.08
N SER A 13 -0.19 -32.42 1.45
CA SER A 13 -0.87 -31.51 0.53
C SER A 13 0.15 -30.46 0.11
N LEU A 14 0.76 -30.66 -1.05
CA LEU A 14 1.59 -29.67 -1.74
C LEU A 14 0.69 -28.48 -2.08
N PHE A 15 0.63 -27.49 -1.19
CA PHE A 15 0.05 -26.20 -1.51
C PHE A 15 1.08 -25.43 -2.35
N ALA A 16 0.61 -24.59 -3.27
CA ALA A 16 1.47 -23.68 -4.00
C ALA A 16 1.19 -22.27 -3.51
N ILE A 17 2.19 -21.62 -2.91
CA ILE A 17 2.12 -20.22 -2.54
C ILE A 17 2.38 -19.40 -3.80
N GLU A 18 1.34 -18.71 -4.26
CA GLU A 18 1.43 -17.79 -5.36
C GLU A 18 1.86 -16.40 -4.89
N LEU A 19 2.88 -15.85 -5.54
CA LEU A 19 3.35 -14.48 -5.36
C LEU A 19 2.55 -13.52 -6.23
N ARG A 20 2.54 -12.24 -5.83
CA ARG A 20 1.80 -11.19 -6.56
C ARG A 20 2.30 -10.93 -7.96
N ASN A 21 3.56 -11.25 -8.25
CA ASN A 21 4.14 -11.19 -9.59
C ASN A 21 3.77 -12.41 -10.47
N GLY A 22 2.88 -13.29 -10.00
CA GLY A 22 2.40 -14.47 -10.74
C GLY A 22 3.29 -15.71 -10.58
N LYS A 23 4.47 -15.59 -9.96
CA LYS A 23 5.31 -16.76 -9.70
C LYS A 23 4.67 -17.65 -8.63
N LYS A 24 4.54 -18.95 -8.93
CA LYS A 24 4.14 -19.96 -7.95
C LYS A 24 5.38 -20.56 -7.31
N VAL A 25 5.36 -20.70 -6.00
CA VAL A 25 6.38 -21.38 -5.21
C VAL A 25 5.71 -22.60 -4.60
N LEU A 26 6.22 -23.78 -4.91
CA LEU A 26 5.75 -25.01 -4.28
C LEU A 26 6.07 -24.94 -2.79
N ASP A 27 5.06 -25.16 -1.96
CA ASP A 27 5.23 -25.21 -0.52
C ASP A 27 5.99 -26.51 -0.19
N GLY A 28 7.28 -26.36 0.11
CA GLY A 28 8.03 -27.37 0.85
C GLY A 28 7.68 -27.30 2.34
N GLU A 29 8.65 -27.53 3.22
CA GLU A 29 8.51 -27.12 4.61
C GLU A 29 8.46 -25.58 4.67
N SER A 30 7.29 -25.00 4.98
CA SER A 30 7.12 -23.58 5.25
C SER A 30 7.01 -23.25 6.73
N SER A 31 7.46 -22.05 7.08
CA SER A 31 7.23 -21.46 8.39
C SER A 31 6.78 -20.00 8.24
N TYR A 32 5.97 -19.55 9.19
CA TYR A 32 5.31 -18.26 9.16
C TYR A 32 5.81 -17.41 10.32
N ASP A 33 6.25 -16.18 10.07
CA ASP A 33 6.75 -15.27 11.10
C ASP A 33 6.25 -13.84 10.92
N LYS A 34 6.67 -12.94 11.82
CA LYS A 34 6.32 -11.52 11.77
C LYS A 34 6.70 -10.85 10.43
N ARG A 35 7.73 -11.35 9.75
CA ARG A 35 8.26 -10.78 8.51
C ARG A 35 7.48 -11.30 7.30
N GLY A 36 6.96 -12.53 7.33
CA GLY A 36 6.40 -13.17 6.15
C GLY A 36 6.39 -14.70 6.21
N VAL A 37 6.60 -15.31 5.04
CA VAL A 37 6.65 -16.76 4.87
C VAL A 37 8.06 -17.16 4.46
N PHE A 38 8.67 -18.06 5.21
CA PHE A 38 9.88 -18.74 4.80
C PHE A 38 9.53 -20.06 4.14
N ILE A 39 10.04 -20.27 2.93
CA ILE A 39 9.84 -21.51 2.17
C ILE A 39 11.20 -22.17 2.01
N LYS A 40 11.34 -23.40 2.49
CA LYS A 40 12.55 -24.21 2.32
C LYS A 40 12.48 -24.96 0.99
N SER A 41 13.58 -24.94 0.24
CA SER A 41 13.74 -25.71 -0.99
C SER A 41 15.05 -26.53 -0.95
N PRO A 42 15.23 -27.53 -1.83
CA PRO A 42 16.45 -28.32 -1.89
C PRO A 42 17.73 -27.50 -2.09
N SER A 43 17.64 -26.36 -2.78
CA SER A 43 18.77 -25.46 -3.03
C SER A 43 18.94 -24.35 -1.98
N GLY A 44 18.15 -24.38 -0.90
CA GLY A 44 18.15 -23.37 0.16
C GLY A 44 16.76 -22.80 0.44
N GLY A 45 16.64 -22.00 1.49
CA GLY A 45 15.37 -21.38 1.87
C GLY A 45 15.29 -19.90 1.52
N LYS A 46 14.09 -19.42 1.17
CA LYS A 46 13.83 -18.01 0.87
C LYS A 46 12.69 -17.47 1.70
N HIS A 47 12.89 -16.23 2.18
CA HIS A 47 11.89 -15.49 2.92
C HIS A 47 11.15 -14.52 2.00
N TYR A 48 9.82 -14.60 2.00
CA TYR A 48 8.91 -13.76 1.23
C TYR A 48 8.11 -12.88 2.18
N LYS A 49 8.11 -11.56 1.96
CA LYS A 49 7.34 -10.64 2.77
C LYS A 49 5.86 -10.84 2.53
N TRP A 50 5.05 -10.54 3.53
CA TRP A 50 3.59 -10.68 3.43
C TRP A 50 2.97 -9.94 2.24
N ASN A 51 3.52 -8.77 1.86
CA ASN A 51 3.01 -7.98 0.73
C ASN A 51 3.42 -8.52 -0.65
N GLU A 52 4.31 -9.51 -0.70
CA GLU A 52 4.74 -10.17 -1.94
C GLU A 52 3.84 -11.38 -2.29
N ILE A 53 3.01 -11.82 -1.35
CA ILE A 53 2.21 -13.04 -1.46
C ILE A 53 0.76 -12.70 -1.84
N LYS A 54 0.13 -13.52 -2.69
CA LYS A 54 -1.32 -13.48 -2.91
C LYS A 54 -2.00 -14.15 -1.73
N ILE A 55 -2.87 -13.43 -1.03
CA ILE A 55 -3.47 -13.91 0.22
C ILE A 55 -4.21 -15.23 0.02
N ASN A 56 -4.93 -15.36 -1.09
CA ASN A 56 -5.75 -16.54 -1.36
C ASN A 56 -4.93 -17.83 -1.55
N SER A 57 -3.61 -17.72 -1.77
CA SER A 57 -2.70 -18.87 -1.84
C SER A 57 -2.21 -19.35 -0.46
N LEU A 58 -2.47 -18.60 0.61
CA LEU A 58 -2.13 -18.99 1.98
C LEU A 58 -3.21 -19.91 2.59
N PRO A 59 -2.83 -20.84 3.49
CA PRO A 59 -3.78 -21.62 4.28
C PRO A 59 -4.78 -20.73 5.05
N VAL A 60 -6.02 -21.20 5.17
CA VAL A 60 -7.13 -20.45 5.80
C VAL A 60 -6.79 -20.02 7.22
N ASN A 61 -6.21 -20.92 8.02
CA ASN A 61 -5.78 -20.64 9.39
C ASN A 61 -4.75 -19.50 9.44
N ILE A 62 -3.74 -19.53 8.58
CA ILE A 62 -2.72 -18.46 8.50
C ILE A 62 -3.35 -17.13 8.08
N ARG A 63 -4.28 -17.14 7.13
CA ARG A 63 -5.01 -15.92 6.74
C ARG A 63 -5.79 -15.34 7.93
N ASN A 64 -6.49 -16.19 8.67
CA ASN A 64 -7.30 -15.78 9.82
C ASN A 64 -6.42 -15.27 10.98
N GLU A 65 -5.31 -15.93 11.29
CA GLU A 65 -4.33 -15.48 12.28
C GLU A 65 -3.78 -14.08 11.93
N GLN A 66 -3.36 -13.88 10.68
CA GLN A 66 -2.89 -12.57 10.24
C GLN A 66 -4.01 -11.52 10.27
N ARG A 67 -5.24 -11.87 9.88
CA ARG A 67 -6.40 -10.99 9.98
C ARG A 67 -6.65 -10.54 11.42
N HIS A 68 -6.66 -11.47 12.37
CA HIS A 68 -6.82 -11.16 13.80
C HIS A 68 -5.70 -10.26 14.32
N LEU A 69 -4.45 -10.52 13.93
CA LEU A 69 -3.31 -9.66 14.28
C LEU A 69 -3.51 -8.21 13.78
N VAL A 70 -3.97 -8.05 12.53
CA VAL A 70 -4.23 -6.73 11.95
C VAL A 70 -5.37 -6.01 12.69
N LEU A 71 -6.44 -6.71 13.01
CA LEU A 71 -7.55 -6.15 13.80
C LEU A 71 -7.08 -5.72 15.19
N ASN A 72 -6.25 -6.53 15.86
CA ASN A 72 -5.67 -6.17 17.16
C ASN A 72 -4.82 -4.90 17.08
N TYR A 73 -4.00 -4.76 16.03
CA TYR A 73 -3.27 -3.52 15.79
C TYR A 73 -4.20 -2.33 15.57
N LEU A 74 -5.29 -2.49 14.82
CA LEU A 74 -6.27 -1.42 14.60
C LEU A 74 -6.93 -0.98 15.90
N TYR A 75 -7.49 -1.91 16.68
CA TYR A 75 -8.16 -1.58 17.93
C TYR A 75 -7.20 -0.95 18.95
N LYS A 76 -5.99 -1.49 19.07
CA LYS A 76 -4.96 -0.91 19.94
C LYS A 76 -4.55 0.49 19.49
N ALA A 77 -4.36 0.69 18.19
CA ALA A 77 -4.04 2.00 17.62
C ALA A 77 -5.17 3.00 17.89
N ASP A 78 -6.41 2.59 17.69
CA ASP A 78 -7.59 3.44 17.87
C ASP A 78 -7.77 3.84 19.33
N HIS A 79 -7.66 2.90 20.27
CA HIS A 79 -7.66 3.19 21.71
C HIS A 79 -6.58 4.21 22.11
N LEU A 80 -5.35 4.03 21.62
CA LEU A 80 -4.27 4.97 21.88
C LEU A 80 -4.55 6.35 21.26
N TYR A 81 -5.14 6.36 20.06
CA TYR A 81 -5.47 7.58 19.34
C TYR A 81 -6.59 8.38 20.03
N THR A 82 -7.67 7.72 20.44
CA THR A 82 -8.77 8.37 21.18
C THR A 82 -8.31 8.87 22.54
N SER A 83 -7.30 8.22 23.14
CA SER A 83 -6.63 8.68 24.37
C SER A 83 -5.59 9.79 24.15
N GLY A 84 -5.50 10.39 22.95
CA GLY A 84 -4.54 11.46 22.63
C GLY A 84 -3.08 11.01 22.48
N ARG A 85 -2.77 9.72 22.61
CA ARG A 85 -1.42 9.15 22.51
C ARG A 85 -1.02 8.89 21.05
N TYR A 86 -1.10 9.93 20.22
CA TYR A 86 -0.95 9.80 18.77
C TYR A 86 0.41 9.24 18.32
N GLN A 87 1.48 9.61 19.00
CA GLN A 87 2.84 9.13 18.73
C GLN A 87 2.94 7.61 18.95
N THR A 88 2.32 7.11 20.02
CA THR A 88 2.27 5.67 20.33
C THR A 88 1.30 4.93 19.41
N ALA A 89 0.22 5.58 18.96
CA ALA A 89 -0.76 4.99 18.04
C ALA A 89 -0.22 4.80 16.62
N ALA A 90 0.58 5.75 16.12
CA ALA A 90 1.01 5.78 14.72
C ALA A 90 1.75 4.50 14.24
N PRO A 91 2.68 3.89 15.03
CA PRO A 91 3.28 2.60 14.68
C PRO A 91 2.26 1.48 14.48
N TYR A 92 1.26 1.38 15.35
CA TYR A 92 0.23 0.35 15.25
C TYR A 92 -0.65 0.54 14.01
N TYR A 93 -1.06 1.78 13.71
CA TYR A 93 -1.75 2.08 12.45
C TYR A 93 -0.88 1.76 11.23
N ARG A 94 0.44 1.96 11.31
CA ARG A 94 1.36 1.64 10.22
C ARG A 94 1.44 0.13 9.96
N GLU A 95 1.55 -0.68 11.00
CA GLU A 95 1.54 -2.14 10.87
C GLU A 95 0.19 -2.63 10.33
N ALA A 96 -0.91 -2.12 10.86
CA ALA A 96 -2.25 -2.43 10.35
C ALA A 96 -2.41 -2.03 8.88
N PHE A 97 -1.93 -0.85 8.48
CA PHE A 97 -2.01 -0.37 7.10
C PHE A 97 -1.18 -1.23 6.15
N ARG A 98 0.04 -1.60 6.55
CA ARG A 98 0.93 -2.45 5.73
C ARG A 98 0.34 -3.82 5.49
N LYS A 99 -0.43 -4.36 6.43
CA LYS A 99 -1.06 -5.68 6.38
C LYS A 99 -2.56 -5.63 6.10
N SER A 100 -3.11 -4.47 5.72
CA SER A 100 -4.56 -4.27 5.51
C SER A 100 -5.15 -5.13 4.41
N PHE A 101 -4.30 -5.71 3.56
CA PHE A 101 -4.74 -6.64 2.54
C PHE A 101 -5.33 -7.93 3.15
N PHE A 102 -4.93 -8.36 4.36
CA PHE A 102 -5.54 -9.48 5.09
C PHE A 102 -6.97 -9.21 5.59
N LEU A 103 -7.41 -7.95 5.57
CA LEU A 103 -8.75 -7.58 5.99
C LEU A 103 -9.78 -7.88 4.90
N THR A 104 -10.92 -8.41 5.32
CA THR A 104 -12.09 -8.63 4.47
C THR A 104 -12.75 -7.29 4.10
N PRO A 105 -13.65 -7.27 3.09
CA PRO A 105 -14.44 -6.08 2.80
C PRO A 105 -15.23 -5.57 4.01
N LEU A 106 -15.77 -6.47 4.82
CA LEU A 106 -16.53 -6.13 6.04
C LEU A 106 -15.63 -5.47 7.10
N ASP A 107 -14.41 -5.95 7.30
CA ASP A 107 -13.49 -5.32 8.26
C ASP A 107 -13.16 -3.86 7.89
N LYS A 108 -13.17 -3.54 6.59
CA LYS A 108 -12.84 -2.21 6.08
C LYS A 108 -13.98 -1.21 6.22
N THR A 109 -15.18 -1.66 6.58
CA THR A 109 -16.30 -0.75 6.92
C THR A 109 -16.25 -0.28 8.37
N LEU A 110 -15.42 -0.92 9.22
CA LEU A 110 -15.30 -0.56 10.63
C LEU A 110 -14.73 0.86 10.81
N ALA A 111 -15.27 1.59 11.79
CA ALA A 111 -14.81 2.95 12.11
C ALA A 111 -13.31 3.02 12.41
N VAL A 112 -12.76 1.99 13.07
CA VAL A 112 -11.32 1.91 13.40
C VAL A 112 -10.41 1.84 12.15
N TYR A 113 -10.95 1.40 11.01
CA TYR A 113 -10.24 1.37 9.73
C TYR A 113 -10.29 2.72 9.00
N LYS A 114 -11.24 3.59 9.34
CA LYS A 114 -11.39 4.90 8.69
C LYS A 114 -10.12 5.73 8.83
N ASP A 115 -9.69 6.31 7.71
CA ASP A 115 -8.49 7.15 7.61
C ASP A 115 -7.19 6.49 8.08
N ILE A 116 -7.13 5.16 8.12
CA ILE A 116 -5.96 4.38 8.56
C ILE A 116 -4.66 4.87 7.90
N SER A 117 -4.68 5.21 6.60
CA SER A 117 -3.50 5.68 5.87
C SER A 117 -3.02 7.05 6.36
N LYS A 118 -3.94 7.95 6.72
CA LYS A 118 -3.65 9.26 7.30
C LYS A 118 -3.12 9.11 8.72
N LYS A 119 -3.78 8.27 9.54
CA LYS A 119 -3.37 8.01 10.92
C LYS A 119 -1.99 7.32 10.99
N ALA A 120 -1.70 6.37 10.10
CA ALA A 120 -0.40 5.69 9.97
C ALA A 120 0.76 6.63 9.60
N LYS A 121 0.46 7.72 8.89
CA LYS A 121 1.43 8.75 8.45
C LYS A 121 1.43 9.97 9.36
N SER A 122 0.72 9.98 10.47
CA SER A 122 0.58 11.17 11.32
C SER A 122 1.88 11.53 12.07
N TYR A 123 2.66 10.52 12.46
CA TYR A 123 3.94 10.66 13.16
C TYR A 123 5.02 9.77 12.55
N ILE A 124 6.26 10.26 12.64
CA ILE A 124 7.47 9.55 12.27
C ILE A 124 8.49 9.60 13.40
N TYR A 125 9.32 8.57 13.51
CA TYR A 125 10.45 8.56 14.45
C TYR A 125 11.71 8.91 13.67
N LYS A 126 12.34 10.03 14.02
CA LYS A 126 13.56 10.56 13.39
C LYS A 126 14.41 11.24 14.44
N ASP A 127 15.73 11.06 14.34
CA ASP A 127 16.71 11.67 15.23
C ASP A 127 16.33 11.45 16.71
N GLU A 128 16.00 10.19 17.03
CA GLU A 128 15.58 9.72 18.35
C GLU A 128 14.33 10.37 18.94
N LYS A 129 13.54 11.07 18.11
CA LYS A 129 12.34 11.80 18.54
C LYS A 129 11.14 11.49 17.65
N TRP A 130 9.95 11.53 18.25
CA TRP A 130 8.70 11.47 17.51
C TRP A 130 8.33 12.86 16.98
N LEU A 131 8.24 12.97 15.66
CA LEU A 131 7.87 14.21 14.97
C LEU A 131 6.51 14.05 14.31
N LYS A 132 5.67 15.09 14.42
CA LYS A 132 4.45 15.19 13.61
C LYS A 132 4.87 15.26 12.16
N TYR A 133 4.40 14.33 11.34
CA TYR A 133 4.85 14.18 9.95
C TYR A 133 4.63 15.45 9.14
N SER A 134 3.50 16.13 9.33
CA SER A 134 3.23 17.40 8.64
C SER A 134 4.27 18.47 8.98
N SER A 135 4.64 18.61 10.26
CA SER A 135 5.64 19.56 10.70
C SER A 135 7.01 19.22 10.12
N TRP A 136 7.36 17.93 10.11
CA TRP A 136 8.59 17.45 9.50
C TRP A 136 8.65 17.70 7.98
N MET A 137 7.54 17.53 7.27
CA MET A 137 7.46 17.84 5.83
C MET A 137 7.59 19.34 5.56
N HIS A 138 6.92 20.18 6.36
CA HIS A 138 7.01 21.64 6.23
C HIS A 138 8.43 22.16 6.49
N ALA A 139 9.11 21.64 7.50
CA ALA A 139 10.50 22.00 7.81
C ALA A 139 11.46 21.71 6.64
N ARG A 140 11.07 20.80 5.73
CA ARG A 140 11.84 20.45 4.52
C ARG A 140 11.34 21.16 3.26
N GLY A 141 10.48 22.17 3.40
CA GLY A 141 9.95 22.96 2.29
C GLY A 141 8.83 22.29 1.49
N PHE A 142 8.29 21.16 1.96
CA PHE A 142 7.17 20.50 1.27
C PHE A 142 5.83 21.16 1.58
N LYS A 143 4.94 21.14 0.58
CA LYS A 143 3.56 21.64 0.68
C LYS A 143 2.57 20.52 0.39
N TYR A 144 1.47 20.48 1.14
CA TYR A 144 0.41 19.49 0.94
C TYR A 144 -0.61 20.01 -0.10
N TYR A 145 -0.88 19.21 -1.13
CA TYR A 145 -1.84 19.55 -2.19
C TYR A 145 -2.46 18.29 -2.80
N HIS A 146 -3.80 18.23 -2.84
CA HIS A 146 -4.58 17.08 -3.33
C HIS A 146 -4.06 15.72 -2.83
N GLY A 147 -3.99 15.54 -1.50
CA GLY A 147 -3.67 14.24 -0.91
C GLY A 147 -2.18 13.87 -0.91
N LYS A 148 -1.31 14.71 -1.47
CA LYS A 148 0.13 14.44 -1.60
C LYS A 148 0.96 15.60 -1.07
N TRP A 149 2.09 15.25 -0.44
CA TRP A 149 3.15 16.21 -0.15
C TRP A 149 4.02 16.40 -1.40
N ARG A 150 4.34 17.65 -1.72
CA ARG A 150 5.03 18.05 -2.94
C ARG A 150 6.17 19.01 -2.61
N SER A 151 7.26 18.95 -3.38
CA SER A 151 8.32 19.97 -3.32
C SER A 151 7.76 21.34 -3.73
N ALA A 152 8.50 22.40 -3.49
CA ALA A 152 8.05 23.75 -3.84
C ALA A 152 7.72 23.89 -5.35
N ASP A 153 8.55 23.32 -6.22
CA ASP A 153 8.35 23.41 -7.67
C ASP A 153 7.25 22.46 -8.16
N ASP A 154 7.21 21.23 -7.66
CA ASP A 154 6.11 20.29 -7.98
C ASP A 154 4.76 20.81 -7.47
N TYR A 155 4.74 21.55 -6.36
CA TYR A 155 3.53 22.23 -5.85
C TYR A 155 3.07 23.34 -6.80
N LYS A 156 3.99 24.18 -7.32
CA LYS A 156 3.64 25.23 -8.30
C LYS A 156 3.06 24.61 -9.56
N ALA A 157 3.71 23.58 -10.11
CA ALA A 157 3.23 22.84 -11.27
C ALA A 157 1.85 22.21 -10.97
N ALA A 158 1.70 21.48 -9.86
CA ALA A 158 0.45 20.83 -9.51
C ALA A 158 -0.73 21.80 -9.41
N ARG A 159 -0.52 23.02 -8.90
CA ARG A 159 -1.55 24.06 -8.85
C ARG A 159 -2.06 24.49 -10.23
N GLN A 160 -1.24 24.36 -11.27
CA GLN A 160 -1.64 24.65 -12.64
C GLN A 160 -2.25 23.42 -13.32
N PHE A 161 -1.60 22.26 -13.22
CA PHE A 161 -2.02 21.05 -13.93
C PHE A 161 -3.27 20.39 -13.37
N VAL A 162 -3.36 20.19 -12.04
CA VAL A 162 -4.42 19.37 -11.43
C VAL A 162 -5.83 19.89 -11.72
N PRO A 163 -6.11 21.22 -11.65
CA PRO A 163 -7.43 21.73 -11.98
C PRO A 163 -7.80 21.50 -13.45
N ILE A 164 -6.85 21.69 -14.38
CA ILE A 164 -7.09 21.53 -15.81
C ILE A 164 -7.32 20.06 -16.16
N ILE A 165 -6.50 19.15 -15.63
CA ILE A 165 -6.68 17.70 -15.76
C ILE A 165 -8.04 17.26 -15.20
N SER A 166 -8.41 17.75 -14.02
CA SER A 166 -9.67 17.35 -13.38
C SER A 166 -10.90 17.86 -14.14
N ALA A 167 -10.79 19.04 -14.76
CA ALA A 167 -11.86 19.63 -15.56
C ALA A 167 -11.95 18.99 -16.96
N SER A 168 -10.82 18.62 -17.58
CA SER A 168 -10.80 18.00 -18.91
C SER A 168 -11.50 16.64 -18.92
N LEU A 169 -11.31 15.84 -17.86
CA LEU A 169 -11.95 14.53 -17.69
C LEU A 169 -13.49 14.57 -17.61
N LYS A 170 -14.08 15.77 -17.46
CA LYS A 170 -15.54 15.97 -17.32
C LYS A 170 -16.10 16.88 -18.42
N SER A 171 -15.27 17.29 -19.37
CA SER A 171 -15.62 18.32 -20.35
C SER A 171 -16.20 17.73 -21.62
N SER A 172 -17.20 18.40 -22.18
CA SER A 172 -17.70 18.15 -23.55
C SER A 172 -16.93 18.93 -24.63
N LYS A 173 -15.90 19.70 -24.24
CA LYS A 173 -15.06 20.52 -25.13
C LYS A 173 -13.59 20.14 -25.00
N PRO A 174 -13.15 18.99 -25.53
CA PRO A 174 -11.79 18.48 -25.35
C PRO A 174 -10.71 19.40 -25.95
N GLU A 175 -10.99 20.09 -27.06
CA GLU A 175 -10.03 20.95 -27.79
C GLU A 175 -9.47 22.06 -26.90
N LEU A 176 -10.35 22.69 -26.11
CA LEU A 176 -9.98 23.76 -25.18
C LEU A 176 -8.97 23.26 -24.14
N TYR A 177 -9.16 22.05 -23.64
CA TYR A 177 -8.30 21.48 -22.60
C TYR A 177 -7.00 20.94 -23.18
N ILE A 178 -7.01 20.36 -24.38
CA ILE A 178 -5.80 20.00 -25.12
C ILE A 178 -4.89 21.22 -25.27
N LYS A 179 -5.43 22.35 -25.76
CA LYS A 179 -4.66 23.61 -25.89
C LYS A 179 -4.09 24.09 -24.55
N ARG A 180 -4.91 24.08 -23.49
CA ARG A 180 -4.47 24.53 -22.15
C ARG A 180 -3.39 23.62 -21.56
N LEU A 181 -3.50 22.31 -21.77
CA LEU A 181 -2.50 21.33 -21.33
C LEU A 181 -1.19 21.49 -22.10
N GLY A 182 -1.24 21.76 -23.41
CA GLY A 182 -0.06 22.07 -24.23
C GLY A 182 0.73 23.27 -23.69
N ILE A 183 0.05 24.39 -23.40
CA ILE A 183 0.68 25.58 -22.80
C ILE A 183 1.37 25.25 -21.47
N LEU A 184 0.76 24.39 -20.64
CA LEU A 184 1.37 23.98 -19.38
C LEU A 184 2.58 23.07 -19.57
N LEU A 185 2.58 22.18 -20.56
CA LEU A 185 3.72 21.33 -20.89
C LEU A 185 4.92 22.17 -21.35
N GLU A 186 4.70 23.19 -22.17
CA GLU A 186 5.75 24.13 -22.60
C GLU A 186 6.31 24.94 -21.42
N LYS A 187 5.43 25.39 -20.52
CA LYS A 187 5.84 26.18 -19.35
C LYS A 187 6.55 25.35 -18.27
N TYR A 188 6.27 24.05 -18.21
CA TYR A 188 6.83 23.14 -17.20
C TYR A 188 7.33 21.84 -17.86
N PRO A 189 8.39 21.90 -18.69
CA PRO A 189 8.84 20.76 -19.48
C PRO A 189 9.29 19.58 -18.62
N GLU A 190 9.94 19.87 -17.49
CA GLU A 190 10.46 18.89 -16.53
C GLU A 190 9.44 18.50 -15.43
N SER A 191 8.15 18.77 -15.66
CA SER A 191 7.10 18.48 -14.69
C SER A 191 6.87 16.99 -14.53
N ASN A 192 6.68 16.52 -13.29
CA ASN A 192 6.19 15.16 -13.02
C ASN A 192 4.79 14.88 -13.63
N PHE A 193 4.10 15.91 -14.11
CA PHE A 193 2.81 15.78 -14.80
C PHE A 193 2.95 15.51 -16.30
N GLN A 194 4.15 15.58 -16.88
CA GLN A 194 4.35 15.47 -18.33
C GLN A 194 3.75 14.18 -18.89
N LYS A 195 4.12 13.02 -18.33
CA LYS A 195 3.64 11.71 -18.79
C LYS A 195 2.12 11.58 -18.73
N ILE A 196 1.50 11.99 -17.61
CA ILE A 196 0.04 11.88 -17.46
C ILE A 196 -0.69 12.86 -18.37
N THR A 197 -0.13 14.05 -18.59
CA THR A 197 -0.73 15.06 -19.46
C THR A 197 -0.61 14.67 -20.93
N ILE A 198 0.52 14.15 -21.39
CA ILE A 198 0.67 13.65 -22.77
C ILE A 198 -0.34 12.53 -23.04
N GLN A 199 -0.42 11.54 -22.13
CA GLN A 199 -1.38 10.45 -22.28
C GLN A 199 -2.81 10.99 -22.32
N LEU A 200 -3.17 11.90 -21.40
CA LEU A 200 -4.51 12.48 -21.36
C LEU A 200 -4.84 13.28 -22.63
N THR A 201 -3.88 14.01 -23.17
CA THR A 201 -4.06 14.73 -24.45
C THR A 201 -4.35 13.75 -25.58
N GLN A 202 -3.56 12.67 -25.70
CA GLN A 202 -3.78 11.62 -26.70
C GLN A 202 -5.14 10.95 -26.53
N ASP A 203 -5.53 10.65 -25.28
CA ASP A 203 -6.83 10.06 -24.99
C ASP A 203 -7.95 11.00 -25.46
N LEU A 204 -7.87 12.30 -25.13
CA LEU A 204 -8.87 13.30 -25.53
C LEU A 204 -8.96 13.49 -27.05
N GLU A 205 -7.85 13.39 -27.78
CA GLU A 205 -7.82 13.44 -29.25
C GLU A 205 -8.47 12.21 -29.89
N ASN A 206 -8.28 11.03 -29.31
CA ASN A 206 -8.87 9.78 -29.83
C ASN A 206 -10.39 9.64 -29.55
N PHE A 207 -10.95 10.47 -28.68
CA PHE A 207 -12.38 10.51 -28.37
C PHE A 207 -13.17 11.55 -29.21
N GLN A 208 -12.49 12.25 -30.13
CA GLN A 208 -13.12 13.13 -31.12
C GLN A 208 -13.56 12.34 -32.36
#